data_AF-A0A971AB93-F1
#
_entry.id   AF-A0A971AB93-F1
#
_cell.length_a   1.000
_cell.length_b   1.000
_cell.length_c   1.000
_cell.angle_alpha   90.00
_cell.angle_beta   90.00
_cell.angle_gamma   90.00
#
_symmetry.space_group_name_H-M   'P 1'
#
loop_
_entity.id
_entity.type
_entity.pdbx_description
1 polymer ?
#
loop_
_entity_poly.entity_id
_entity_poly.type
_entity_poly.pdbx_seq_one_letter_code
_entity_poly.pdbx_strand_id
1 'polypeptide(L)'
;MPHNEDTVTMQNNIGQHTLSKSVILHLLPGFLVGGFYFLIVPLVKAYGFPSIMALTLAGVIVLIPFELGFLLYQKYSLRQKLRSEVIKYCKPMPIWQYFVWVLVVFVLSGLIFTAVKFTSDFFVGFFKWIPSERLLDMGLTKEFTKQKLIITYGVSFLFLALIVPTIEELYFRGYLLPRMPSRLKGWAVPIHSALFALYHVWTPWMFFVRALGLLPLVYVVKWKENVLIGIIAHCLLNSLDFIIGFAFIANY
;
A
#
# COMPACT_ATOMS: atom_id res chain seq x y z
N MET A 1 53.31 -13.22 -6.94
CA MET A 1 52.15 -12.36 -7.29
C MET A 1 50.93 -12.97 -6.63
N PRO A 2 50.50 -12.49 -5.45
CA PRO A 2 49.30 -13.01 -4.80
C PRO A 2 48.05 -12.45 -5.48
N HIS A 3 47.07 -13.34 -5.61
CA HIS A 3 45.80 -13.14 -6.30
C HIS A 3 44.94 -12.05 -5.65
N ASN A 4 44.33 -11.25 -6.53
CA ASN A 4 43.39 -10.17 -6.24
C ASN A 4 41.99 -10.76 -5.94
N GLU A 5 41.84 -11.53 -4.86
CA GLU A 5 40.56 -12.12 -4.44
C GLU A 5 39.70 -11.18 -3.59
N ASP A 6 40.22 -10.03 -3.17
CA ASP A 6 39.53 -9.12 -2.25
C ASP A 6 38.53 -8.16 -2.93
N THR A 7 38.37 -8.23 -4.26
CA THR A 7 37.48 -7.33 -5.02
C THR A 7 36.05 -7.85 -5.23
N VAL A 8 35.65 -9.01 -4.68
CA VAL A 8 34.33 -9.63 -4.97
C VAL A 8 33.30 -9.50 -3.82
N THR A 9 33.66 -9.00 -2.63
CA THR A 9 32.77 -9.04 -1.45
C THR A 9 32.34 -7.67 -0.89
N MET A 10 32.11 -6.68 -1.76
CA MET A 10 31.21 -5.55 -1.43
C MET A 10 29.82 -5.75 -2.02
N GLN A 11 29.30 -6.97 -1.93
CA GLN A 11 27.87 -7.19 -2.09
C GLN A 11 27.21 -6.55 -0.87
N ASN A 12 26.65 -5.35 -1.05
CA ASN A 12 25.83 -4.61 -0.08
C ASN A 12 24.97 -5.60 0.73
N ASN A 13 25.46 -6.04 1.90
CA ASN A 13 24.78 -7.05 2.68
C ASN A 13 23.63 -6.33 3.38
N ILE A 14 22.50 -6.24 2.68
CA ILE A 14 21.28 -5.65 3.20
C ILE A 14 20.96 -6.43 4.47
N GLY A 15 21.09 -5.79 5.62
CA GLY A 15 20.83 -6.41 6.91
C GLY A 15 19.43 -7.02 6.91
N GLN A 16 19.38 -8.36 6.88
CA GLN A 16 18.13 -9.10 6.80
C GLN A 16 17.38 -8.95 8.12
N HIS A 17 16.07 -8.76 8.03
CA HIS A 17 15.23 -8.74 9.22
C HIS A 17 15.05 -10.15 9.78
N THR A 18 14.85 -10.23 11.09
CA THR A 18 14.22 -11.41 11.69
C THR A 18 12.77 -11.52 11.18
N LEU A 19 12.17 -12.70 11.31
CA LEU A 19 10.76 -12.87 10.93
C LEU A 19 9.86 -11.98 11.79
N SER A 20 10.08 -11.91 13.10
CA SER A 20 9.31 -11.07 14.02
C SER A 20 9.39 -9.60 13.64
N LYS A 21 10.59 -9.08 13.37
CA LYS A 21 10.79 -7.70 12.93
C LYS A 21 10.04 -7.42 11.62
N SER A 22 10.08 -8.36 10.66
CA SER A 22 9.33 -8.21 9.42
C SER A 22 7.85 -8.14 9.69
N VAL A 23 7.27 -9.11 10.42
CA VAL A 23 5.83 -9.12 10.74
C VAL A 23 5.41 -7.83 11.44
N ILE A 24 6.15 -7.39 12.47
CA ILE A 24 5.85 -6.15 13.20
C ILE A 24 5.86 -4.94 12.27
N LEU A 25 6.92 -4.77 11.47
CA LEU A 25 7.02 -3.61 10.58
C LEU A 25 5.97 -3.61 9.47
N HIS A 26 5.49 -4.79 9.02
CA HIS A 26 4.40 -4.83 8.04
C HIS A 26 3.05 -4.48 8.67
N LEU A 27 2.75 -4.99 9.87
CA LEU A 27 1.40 -4.91 10.44
C LEU A 27 1.18 -3.67 11.32
N LEU A 28 2.23 -3.17 11.99
CA LEU A 28 2.12 -2.06 12.93
C LEU A 28 1.49 -0.79 12.32
N PRO A 29 1.96 -0.25 11.16
CA PRO A 29 1.32 0.93 10.58
C PRO A 29 -0.16 0.67 10.24
N GLY A 30 -0.51 -0.56 9.85
CA GLY A 30 -1.89 -0.95 9.55
C GLY A 30 -2.79 -0.89 10.78
N PHE A 31 -2.31 -1.42 11.91
CA PHE A 31 -3.01 -1.32 13.20
C PHE A 31 -3.14 0.13 13.68
N LEU A 32 -2.11 0.96 13.50
CA LEU A 32 -2.17 2.38 13.87
C LEU A 32 -3.20 3.15 13.02
N VAL A 33 -3.18 2.95 11.70
CA VAL A 33 -4.14 3.54 10.77
C VAL A 33 -5.55 3.06 11.07
N GLY A 34 -5.75 1.75 11.26
CA GLY A 34 -7.05 1.17 11.59
C GLY A 34 -7.60 1.68 12.93
N GLY A 35 -6.77 1.71 13.97
CA GLY A 35 -7.16 2.23 15.28
C GLY A 35 -7.60 3.69 15.21
N PHE A 36 -6.83 4.54 14.52
CA PHE A 36 -7.19 5.93 14.32
C PHE A 36 -8.45 6.09 13.47
N TYR A 37 -8.55 5.37 12.35
CA TYR A 37 -9.74 5.34 11.49
C TYR A 37 -11.00 5.03 12.31
N PHE A 38 -11.01 3.91 13.02
CA PHE A 38 -12.18 3.51 13.80
C PHE A 38 -12.50 4.52 14.89
N LEU A 39 -11.50 5.15 15.52
CA LEU A 39 -11.70 6.19 16.52
C LEU A 39 -12.43 7.42 15.96
N ILE A 40 -12.05 7.88 14.76
CA ILE A 40 -12.54 9.17 14.23
C ILE A 40 -13.75 9.08 13.30
N VAL A 41 -14.15 7.88 12.84
CA VAL A 41 -15.34 7.72 11.97
C VAL A 41 -16.60 8.41 12.53
N PRO A 42 -16.97 8.24 13.82
CA PRO A 42 -18.16 8.92 14.38
C PRO A 42 -18.08 10.44 14.27
N LEU A 43 -16.90 11.02 14.50
CA LEU A 43 -16.67 12.46 14.40
C LEU A 43 -16.83 12.93 12.94
N VAL A 44 -16.20 12.24 12.00
CA VAL A 44 -16.27 12.55 10.56
C VAL A 44 -17.72 12.50 10.06
N LYS A 45 -18.47 11.48 10.45
CA LYS A 45 -19.90 11.34 10.11
C LYS A 45 -20.75 12.43 10.77
N ALA A 46 -20.48 12.82 12.01
CA ALA A 46 -21.17 13.92 12.67
C ALA A 46 -20.99 15.26 11.94
N TYR A 47 -19.87 15.45 11.23
CA TYR A 47 -19.65 16.62 10.36
C TYR A 47 -20.18 16.44 8.92
N GLY A 48 -20.93 15.37 8.65
CA GLY A 48 -21.60 15.10 7.37
C GLY A 48 -20.67 14.64 6.26
N PHE A 49 -19.54 13.99 6.59
CA PHE A 49 -18.63 13.39 5.61
C PHE A 49 -18.75 11.85 5.62
N PRO A 50 -18.55 11.19 4.46
CA PRO A 50 -18.49 9.73 4.39
C PRO A 50 -17.22 9.20 5.09
N SER A 51 -17.22 7.92 5.48
CA SER A 51 -16.12 7.36 6.27
C SER A 51 -14.80 7.26 5.50
N ILE A 52 -14.78 7.31 4.16
CA ILE A 52 -13.51 7.45 3.43
C ILE A 52 -12.74 8.75 3.77
N MET A 53 -13.42 9.82 4.20
CA MET A 53 -12.74 10.99 4.75
C MET A 53 -11.97 10.64 6.04
N ALA A 54 -12.54 9.77 6.89
CA ALA A 54 -11.83 9.27 8.07
C ALA A 54 -10.58 8.47 7.70
N LEU A 55 -10.66 7.62 6.67
CA LEU A 55 -9.49 6.88 6.17
C LEU A 55 -8.43 7.82 5.60
N THR A 56 -8.87 8.90 4.93
CA THR A 56 -7.98 9.93 4.39
C THR A 56 -7.22 10.64 5.51
N LEU A 57 -7.91 11.05 6.57
CA LEU A 57 -7.28 11.64 7.76
C LEU A 57 -6.34 10.65 8.45
N ALA A 58 -6.69 9.37 8.54
CA ALA A 58 -5.79 8.34 9.07
C ALA A 58 -4.51 8.20 8.21
N GLY A 59 -4.65 8.26 6.89
CA GLY A 59 -3.51 8.31 5.97
C GLY A 59 -2.59 9.50 6.24
N VAL A 60 -3.16 10.70 6.33
CA VAL A 60 -2.40 11.95 6.52
C VAL A 60 -1.74 12.04 7.89
N ILE A 61 -2.45 11.69 8.96
CA ILE A 61 -2.04 11.93 10.34
C ILE A 61 -1.19 10.78 10.89
N VAL A 62 -1.41 9.56 10.40
CA VAL A 62 -0.77 8.35 10.96
C VAL A 62 0.16 7.69 9.95
N LEU A 63 -0.36 7.29 8.79
CA LEU A 63 0.41 6.51 7.81
C LEU A 63 1.63 7.30 7.31
N ILE A 64 1.40 8.50 6.78
CA ILE A 64 2.46 9.33 6.21
C ILE A 64 3.56 9.61 7.24
N PRO A 65 3.27 10.15 8.45
CA PRO A 65 4.31 10.38 9.45
C PRO A 65 5.01 9.10 9.89
N PHE A 66 4.30 7.99 10.03
CA PHE A 66 4.91 6.74 10.48
C PHE A 66 5.83 6.14 9.41
N GLU A 67 5.34 5.89 8.21
CA GLU A 67 6.10 5.20 7.16
C GLU A 67 7.23 6.08 6.61
N LEU A 68 6.93 7.34 6.26
CA LEU A 68 7.95 8.27 5.78
C LEU A 68 8.92 8.65 6.91
N GLY A 69 8.41 8.91 8.11
CA GLY A 69 9.24 9.20 9.27
C GLY A 69 10.17 8.04 9.61
N PHE A 70 9.72 6.80 9.50
CA PHE A 70 10.56 5.62 9.66
C PHE A 70 11.67 5.57 8.61
N LEU A 71 11.37 5.79 7.33
CA LEU A 71 12.38 5.81 6.27
C LEU A 71 13.42 6.92 6.49
N LEU A 72 12.98 8.11 6.92
CA LEU A 72 13.86 9.22 7.24
C LEU A 72 14.69 8.94 8.49
N TYR A 73 14.12 8.33 9.53
CA TYR A 73 14.86 7.89 10.70
C TYR A 73 15.97 6.90 10.33
N GLN A 74 15.66 5.91 9.48
CA GLN A 74 16.68 4.96 9.01
C GLN A 74 17.79 5.64 8.23
N LYS A 75 17.47 6.63 7.40
CA LYS A 75 18.44 7.48 6.70
C LYS A 75 19.37 8.20 7.68
N TYR A 76 18.82 8.90 8.67
CA TYR A 76 19.60 9.70 9.62
C TYR A 76 20.41 8.83 10.59
N SER A 77 19.77 7.84 11.21
CA SER A 77 20.39 6.98 12.23
C SER A 77 21.51 6.10 11.68
N LEU A 78 21.42 5.68 10.42
CA LEU A 78 22.45 4.87 9.76
C LEU A 78 23.43 5.71 8.92
N ARG A 79 23.26 7.04 8.86
CA ARG A 79 24.01 7.96 7.97
C ARG A 79 24.01 7.50 6.51
N GLN A 80 22.90 6.95 6.06
CA GLN A 80 22.73 6.38 4.71
C GLN A 80 22.03 7.34 3.77
N LYS A 81 22.27 7.19 2.46
CA LYS A 81 21.48 7.86 1.42
C LYS A 81 20.08 7.25 1.36
N LEU A 82 19.06 8.11 1.29
CA LEU A 82 17.67 7.65 1.24
C LEU A 82 17.42 6.76 0.01
N ARG A 83 17.82 7.26 -1.17
CA ARG A 83 17.82 6.47 -2.40
C ARG A 83 19.05 5.55 -2.42
N SER A 84 18.90 4.34 -2.96
CA SER A 84 19.95 3.32 -3.15
C SER A 84 20.44 2.58 -1.89
N GLU A 85 20.41 3.18 -0.71
CA GLU A 85 20.84 2.51 0.54
C GLU A 85 19.65 2.14 1.43
N VAL A 86 18.82 3.12 1.81
CA VAL A 86 17.58 2.84 2.58
C VAL A 86 16.53 2.21 1.67
N ILE A 87 16.15 2.93 0.60
CA ILE A 87 15.21 2.47 -0.42
C ILE A 87 15.98 1.73 -1.52
N LYS A 88 15.64 0.46 -1.69
CA LYS A 88 16.18 -0.44 -2.73
C LYS A 88 15.24 -0.48 -3.94
N TYR A 89 15.58 -1.35 -4.90
CA TYR A 89 14.84 -1.47 -6.16
C TYR A 89 14.72 -0.12 -6.88
N CYS A 90 15.85 0.55 -7.07
CA CYS A 90 15.94 1.84 -7.75
C CYS A 90 16.65 1.73 -9.12
N LYS A 91 16.69 0.54 -9.72
CA LYS A 91 17.42 0.28 -10.96
C LYS A 91 16.73 1.03 -12.12
N PRO A 92 17.43 1.92 -12.84
CA PRO A 92 16.83 2.65 -13.95
C PRO A 92 16.41 1.70 -15.07
N MET A 93 15.37 2.09 -15.81
CA MET A 93 14.83 1.31 -16.92
C MET A 93 14.47 2.22 -18.11
N PRO A 94 14.52 1.72 -19.35
CA PRO A 94 14.01 2.45 -20.51
C PRO A 94 12.52 2.80 -20.35
N ILE A 95 12.12 3.98 -20.80
CA ILE A 95 10.75 4.51 -20.56
C ILE A 95 9.65 3.59 -21.10
N TRP A 96 9.86 2.94 -22.25
CA TRP A 96 8.91 1.99 -22.84
C TRP A 96 8.60 0.81 -21.92
N GLN A 97 9.56 0.38 -21.10
CA GLN A 97 9.34 -0.73 -20.16
C GLN A 97 8.38 -0.34 -19.05
N TYR A 98 8.31 0.94 -18.66
CA TYR A 98 7.30 1.39 -17.71
C TYR A 98 5.90 1.25 -18.30
N PHE A 99 5.68 1.67 -19.54
CA PHE A 99 4.38 1.49 -20.20
C PHE A 99 3.95 0.01 -20.24
N VAL A 100 4.86 -0.89 -20.63
CA VAL A 100 4.56 -2.32 -20.70
C VAL A 100 4.30 -2.91 -19.32
N TRP A 101 5.21 -2.73 -18.36
CA TRP A 101 5.10 -3.41 -17.07
C TRP A 101 4.01 -2.82 -16.17
N VAL A 102 3.77 -1.51 -16.22
CA VAL A 102 2.63 -0.90 -15.52
C VAL A 102 1.31 -1.44 -16.08
N LEU A 103 1.17 -1.52 -17.42
CA LEU A 103 -0.04 -2.07 -18.04
C LEU A 103 -0.24 -3.54 -17.68
N VAL A 104 0.82 -4.36 -17.76
CA VAL A 104 0.76 -5.78 -17.38
C VAL A 104 0.35 -5.95 -15.92
N VAL A 105 0.97 -5.21 -15.00
CA VAL A 105 0.62 -5.26 -13.57
C VAL A 105 -0.83 -4.84 -13.37
N PHE A 106 -1.23 -3.70 -13.95
CA PHE A 106 -2.57 -3.15 -13.78
C PHE A 106 -3.66 -4.12 -14.28
N VAL A 107 -3.50 -4.68 -15.49
CA VAL A 107 -4.46 -5.63 -16.07
C VAL A 107 -4.50 -6.93 -15.28
N LEU A 108 -3.34 -7.54 -14.97
CA LEU A 108 -3.30 -8.79 -14.23
C LEU A 108 -3.86 -8.63 -12.82
N SER A 109 -3.50 -7.55 -12.12
CA SER A 109 -4.08 -7.23 -10.82
C SER A 109 -5.59 -7.08 -10.94
N GLY A 110 -6.10 -6.25 -11.86
CA GLY A 110 -7.53 -6.07 -12.08
C GLY A 110 -8.28 -7.39 -12.33
N LEU A 111 -7.76 -8.24 -13.22
CA LEU A 111 -8.32 -9.56 -13.50
C LEU A 111 -8.37 -10.44 -12.26
N ILE A 112 -7.30 -10.48 -11.45
CA ILE A 112 -7.26 -11.26 -10.21
C ILE A 112 -8.24 -10.68 -9.18
N PHE A 113 -8.24 -9.36 -8.97
CA PHE A 113 -9.19 -8.67 -8.08
C PHE A 113 -10.63 -9.07 -8.41
N THR A 114 -11.00 -9.07 -9.70
CA THR A 114 -12.32 -9.51 -10.15
C THR A 114 -12.54 -11.00 -9.93
N ALA A 115 -11.59 -11.86 -10.32
CA ALA A 115 -11.73 -13.31 -10.24
C ALA A 115 -11.90 -13.82 -8.80
N VAL A 116 -11.21 -13.19 -7.82
CA VAL A 116 -11.28 -13.62 -6.41
C VAL A 116 -12.19 -12.75 -5.55
N LYS A 117 -12.95 -11.81 -6.14
CA LYS A 117 -13.87 -10.92 -5.40
C LYS A 117 -14.84 -11.69 -4.51
N PHE A 118 -15.32 -12.86 -4.96
CA PHE A 118 -16.24 -13.70 -4.19
C PHE A 118 -15.73 -14.04 -2.78
N THR A 119 -14.40 -14.07 -2.58
CA THR A 119 -13.79 -14.31 -1.27
C THR A 119 -14.13 -13.20 -0.30
N SER A 120 -14.10 -11.93 -0.72
CA SER A 120 -14.51 -10.80 0.11
C SER A 120 -15.98 -10.91 0.53
N ASP A 121 -16.85 -11.25 -0.43
CA ASP A 121 -18.29 -11.39 -0.19
C ASP A 121 -18.58 -12.56 0.79
N PHE A 122 -17.78 -13.62 0.76
CA PHE A 122 -17.81 -14.70 1.74
C PHE A 122 -17.29 -14.26 3.12
N PHE A 123 -16.14 -13.56 3.16
CA PHE A 123 -15.46 -13.25 4.42
C PHE A 123 -16.11 -12.09 5.20
N VAL A 124 -16.83 -11.19 4.55
CA VAL A 124 -17.48 -10.05 5.23
C VAL A 124 -18.42 -10.52 6.35
N GLY A 125 -19.04 -11.70 6.21
CA GLY A 125 -19.90 -12.30 7.22
C GLY A 125 -19.21 -12.63 8.55
N PHE A 126 -17.89 -12.83 8.56
CA PHE A 126 -17.11 -13.09 9.78
C PHE A 126 -16.75 -11.80 10.55
N PHE A 127 -16.94 -10.64 9.94
CA PHE A 127 -16.59 -9.33 10.52
C PHE A 127 -17.82 -8.52 10.96
N LYS A 128 -18.97 -9.18 11.19
CA LYS A 128 -20.21 -8.55 11.68
C LYS A 128 -20.10 -7.91 13.07
N TRP A 129 -19.03 -8.21 13.81
CA TRP A 129 -18.72 -7.56 15.08
C TRP A 129 -18.22 -6.12 14.90
N ILE A 130 -17.80 -5.73 13.70
CA ILE A 130 -17.52 -4.32 13.36
C ILE A 130 -18.87 -3.63 13.13
N PRO A 131 -19.19 -2.56 13.89
CA PRO A 131 -20.45 -1.85 13.71
C PRO A 131 -20.60 -1.32 12.29
N SER A 132 -21.80 -1.44 11.70
CA SER A 132 -22.05 -1.10 10.28
C SER A 132 -21.76 0.36 10.00
N GLU A 133 -22.00 1.25 10.96
CA GLU A 133 -21.70 2.67 10.88
C GLU A 133 -20.21 2.98 10.86
N ARG A 134 -19.33 2.02 11.20
CA ARG A 134 -17.87 2.15 11.14
C ARG A 134 -17.25 1.51 9.91
N LEU A 135 -18.02 0.82 9.08
CA LEU A 135 -17.53 0.26 7.83
C LEU A 135 -17.10 1.38 6.87
N LEU A 136 -16.11 1.06 6.03
CA LEU A 136 -15.64 1.97 5.00
C LEU A 136 -16.75 2.17 3.97
N ASP A 137 -17.12 3.43 3.77
CA ASP A 137 -18.16 3.89 2.88
C ASP A 137 -17.58 5.00 1.99
N MET A 138 -17.77 4.81 0.68
CA MET A 138 -17.34 5.74 -0.35
C MET A 138 -18.26 6.97 -0.45
N GLY A 139 -19.45 6.93 0.15
CA GLY A 139 -20.41 8.03 0.12
C GLY A 139 -21.15 8.18 -1.20
N LEU A 140 -21.26 7.10 -1.98
CA LEU A 140 -21.96 7.07 -3.28
C LEU A 140 -23.50 6.98 -3.12
N THR A 141 -24.04 7.80 -2.22
CA THR A 141 -25.47 7.88 -1.89
C THR A 141 -25.91 9.34 -1.85
N LYS A 142 -27.22 9.59 -1.85
CA LYS A 142 -27.80 10.95 -1.73
C LYS A 142 -27.83 11.48 -0.28
N GLU A 143 -27.23 10.77 0.67
CA GLU A 143 -27.17 11.17 2.08
C GLU A 143 -26.16 12.31 2.33
N PHE A 144 -25.14 12.44 1.47
CA PHE A 144 -24.07 13.43 1.60
C PHE A 144 -24.24 14.56 0.61
N THR A 145 -24.18 15.83 1.04
CA THR A 145 -24.26 16.96 0.12
C THR A 145 -23.17 16.93 -0.96
N LYS A 146 -23.48 17.44 -2.16
CA LYS A 146 -22.54 17.54 -3.30
C LYS A 146 -21.21 18.21 -2.91
N GLN A 147 -21.29 19.29 -2.11
CA GLN A 147 -20.10 19.99 -1.63
C GLN A 147 -19.19 19.10 -0.76
N LYS A 148 -19.77 18.32 0.16
CA LYS A 148 -19.03 17.39 1.02
C LYS A 148 -18.40 16.26 0.21
N LEU A 149 -19.07 15.81 -0.85
CA LEU A 149 -18.51 14.81 -1.77
C LEU A 149 -17.35 15.37 -2.59
N ILE A 150 -17.46 16.59 -3.13
CA ILE A 150 -16.35 17.25 -3.84
C ILE A 150 -15.12 17.38 -2.95
N ILE A 151 -15.30 17.84 -1.71
CA ILE A 151 -14.19 17.98 -0.74
C ILE A 151 -13.59 16.60 -0.44
N THR A 152 -14.43 15.61 -0.12
CA THR A 152 -13.98 14.24 0.15
C THR A 152 -13.17 13.70 -1.01
N TYR A 153 -13.75 13.66 -2.21
CA TYR A 153 -13.09 13.03 -3.36
C TYR A 153 -11.86 13.79 -3.82
N GLY A 154 -11.84 15.13 -3.73
CA GLY A 154 -10.64 15.92 -4.04
C GLY A 154 -9.47 15.61 -3.09
N VAL A 155 -9.73 15.62 -1.78
CA VAL A 155 -8.69 15.37 -0.76
C VAL A 155 -8.30 13.89 -0.75
N SER A 156 -9.26 12.97 -0.80
CA SER A 156 -9.02 11.54 -0.82
C SER A 156 -8.31 11.09 -2.09
N PHE A 157 -8.58 11.67 -3.26
CA PHE A 157 -7.82 11.37 -4.47
C PHE A 157 -6.35 11.77 -4.31
N LEU A 158 -6.08 13.00 -3.86
CA LEU A 158 -4.71 13.46 -3.63
C LEU A 158 -3.95 12.54 -2.66
N PHE A 159 -4.57 12.20 -1.52
CA PHE A 159 -3.88 11.46 -0.48
C PHE A 159 -3.95 9.94 -0.68
N LEU A 160 -5.13 9.34 -0.84
CA LEU A 160 -5.30 7.89 -0.90
C LEU A 160 -5.03 7.28 -2.29
N ALA A 161 -5.14 8.07 -3.38
CA ALA A 161 -4.79 7.57 -4.70
C ALA A 161 -3.33 7.85 -5.08
N LEU A 162 -2.74 8.96 -4.61
CA LEU A 162 -1.41 9.38 -5.06
C LEU A 162 -0.34 9.30 -3.95
N ILE A 163 -0.50 10.08 -2.88
CA ILE A 163 0.58 10.26 -1.88
C ILE A 163 0.80 9.01 -1.01
N VAL A 164 -0.27 8.45 -0.44
CA VAL A 164 -0.22 7.27 0.43
C VAL A 164 0.34 6.07 -0.35
N PRO A 165 -0.19 5.69 -1.54
CA PRO A 165 0.37 4.57 -2.30
C PRO A 165 1.84 4.77 -2.66
N THR A 166 2.26 6.01 -2.96
CA THR A 166 3.67 6.31 -3.20
C THR A 166 4.53 5.99 -1.97
N ILE A 167 4.11 6.43 -0.78
CA ILE A 167 4.84 6.18 0.47
C ILE A 167 4.84 4.70 0.82
N GLU A 168 3.70 4.02 0.65
CA GLU A 168 3.59 2.58 0.86
C GLU A 168 4.55 1.80 -0.05
N GLU A 169 4.65 2.15 -1.34
CA GLU A 169 5.57 1.47 -2.25
C GLU A 169 7.04 1.70 -1.84
N LEU A 170 7.39 2.91 -1.40
CA LEU A 170 8.73 3.19 -0.87
C LEU A 170 9.02 2.40 0.43
N TYR A 171 8.03 2.26 1.31
CA TYR A 171 8.16 1.56 2.58
C TYR A 171 8.13 0.03 2.40
N PHE A 172 7.06 -0.52 1.84
CA PHE A 172 6.87 -1.95 1.69
C PHE A 172 7.81 -2.55 0.63
N ARG A 173 7.81 -2.02 -0.59
CA ARG A 173 8.57 -2.62 -1.70
C ARG A 173 10.00 -2.11 -1.71
N GLY A 174 10.19 -0.82 -1.45
CA GLY A 174 11.51 -0.19 -1.42
C GLY A 174 12.34 -0.55 -0.18
N TYR A 175 11.72 -0.68 1.00
CA TYR A 175 12.46 -0.93 2.24
C TYR A 175 12.27 -2.34 2.82
N LEU A 176 11.03 -2.83 2.98
CA LEU A 176 10.76 -4.09 3.68
C LEU A 176 11.04 -5.34 2.83
N LEU A 177 10.54 -5.40 1.59
CA LEU A 177 10.67 -6.56 0.71
C LEU A 177 12.14 -7.02 0.49
N PRO A 178 13.12 -6.13 0.23
CA PRO A 178 14.54 -6.51 0.10
C PRO A 178 15.17 -7.00 1.41
N ARG A 179 14.53 -6.73 2.55
CA ARG A 179 15.00 -7.09 3.90
C ARG A 179 14.25 -8.29 4.49
N MET A 180 13.33 -8.90 3.73
CA MET A 180 12.58 -10.09 4.16
C MET A 180 13.53 -11.25 4.46
N PRO A 181 13.33 -12.01 5.56
CA PRO A 181 14.30 -13.00 6.04
C PRO A 181 14.77 -13.96 4.94
N SER A 182 16.09 -14.11 4.79
CA SER A 182 16.70 -14.96 3.76
C SER A 182 16.20 -16.42 3.78
N ARG A 183 15.86 -16.94 4.97
CA ARG A 183 15.28 -18.28 5.15
C ARG A 183 13.94 -18.50 4.43
N LEU A 184 13.23 -17.43 4.06
CA LEU A 184 11.96 -17.53 3.31
C LEU A 184 12.18 -17.89 1.84
N LYS A 185 13.39 -17.68 1.28
CA LYS A 185 13.72 -18.02 -0.11
C LYS A 185 12.64 -17.52 -1.10
N GLY A 186 12.03 -18.41 -1.88
CA GLY A 186 10.96 -18.10 -2.84
C GLY A 186 9.66 -17.57 -2.22
N TRP A 187 9.43 -17.83 -0.93
CA TRP A 187 8.21 -17.40 -0.22
C TRP A 187 8.20 -15.93 0.18
N ALA A 188 9.31 -15.20 0.00
CA ALA A 188 9.38 -13.78 0.37
C ALA A 188 8.29 -12.94 -0.33
N VAL A 189 8.01 -13.18 -1.62
CA VAL A 189 6.99 -12.43 -2.38
C VAL A 189 5.56 -12.76 -1.92
N PRO A 190 5.13 -14.04 -1.87
CA PRO A 190 3.81 -14.39 -1.36
C PRO A 190 3.56 -13.92 0.08
N ILE A 191 4.53 -14.11 0.98
CA ILE A 191 4.40 -13.71 2.38
C ILE A 191 4.35 -12.18 2.50
N HIS A 192 5.17 -11.45 1.74
CA HIS A 192 5.12 -9.99 1.73
C HIS A 192 3.74 -9.48 1.26
N SER A 193 3.19 -10.07 0.20
CA SER A 193 1.86 -9.72 -0.31
C SER A 193 0.76 -10.02 0.72
N ALA A 194 0.82 -11.18 1.40
CA ALA A 194 -0.12 -11.54 2.44
C ALA A 194 -0.03 -10.61 3.67
N LEU A 195 1.18 -10.25 4.11
CA LEU A 195 1.37 -9.30 5.21
C LEU A 195 0.86 -7.90 4.84
N PHE A 196 1.08 -7.44 3.60
CA PHE A 196 0.52 -6.19 3.09
C PHE A 196 -1.02 -6.23 3.01
N ALA A 197 -1.61 -7.38 2.70
CA ALA A 197 -3.07 -7.53 2.74
C ALA A 197 -3.61 -7.44 4.17
N LEU A 198 -2.95 -8.09 5.14
CA LEU A 198 -3.32 -8.07 6.56
C LEU A 198 -3.12 -6.70 7.23
N TYR A 199 -2.23 -5.87 6.69
CA TYR A 199 -2.06 -4.47 7.08
C TYR A 199 -3.36 -3.65 6.95
N HIS A 200 -4.27 -4.02 6.04
CA HIS A 200 -5.53 -3.30 5.78
C HIS A 200 -6.66 -3.67 6.77
N VAL A 201 -6.43 -3.51 8.07
CA VAL A 201 -7.34 -3.96 9.14
C VAL A 201 -8.71 -3.25 9.14
N TRP A 202 -8.88 -2.13 8.43
CA TRP A 202 -10.16 -1.42 8.27
C TRP A 202 -11.09 -2.07 7.24
N THR A 203 -10.59 -3.00 6.43
CA THR A 203 -11.36 -3.79 5.45
C THR A 203 -10.86 -5.23 5.45
N PRO A 204 -10.92 -5.93 6.59
CA PRO A 204 -10.20 -7.18 6.81
C PRO A 204 -10.74 -8.34 5.96
N TRP A 205 -12.00 -8.29 5.52
CA TRP A 205 -12.60 -9.28 4.62
C TRP A 205 -11.96 -9.30 3.21
N MET A 206 -11.29 -8.23 2.80
CA MET A 206 -10.60 -8.13 1.50
C MET A 206 -9.22 -8.81 1.50
N PHE A 207 -8.82 -9.51 2.57
CA PHE A 207 -7.45 -10.00 2.70
C PHE A 207 -7.03 -10.94 1.56
N PHE A 208 -7.88 -11.89 1.15
CA PHE A 208 -7.57 -12.78 0.02
C PHE A 208 -7.49 -12.01 -1.30
N VAL A 209 -8.44 -11.11 -1.51
CA VAL A 209 -8.49 -10.25 -2.70
C VAL A 209 -7.20 -9.45 -2.85
N ARG A 210 -6.75 -8.77 -1.79
CA ARG A 210 -5.50 -8.00 -1.81
C ARG A 210 -4.25 -8.88 -1.88
N ALA A 211 -4.24 -9.98 -1.11
CA ALA A 211 -3.08 -10.86 -1.04
C ALA A 211 -2.74 -11.45 -2.41
N LEU A 212 -3.75 -11.83 -3.20
CA LEU A 212 -3.59 -12.37 -4.54
C LEU A 212 -3.52 -11.27 -5.61
N GLY A 213 -4.40 -10.27 -5.53
CA GLY A 213 -4.52 -9.19 -6.51
C GLY A 213 -3.25 -8.34 -6.63
N LEU A 214 -2.45 -8.22 -5.56
CA LEU A 214 -1.19 -7.46 -5.58
C LEU A 214 0.05 -8.32 -5.86
N LEU A 215 -0.07 -9.64 -6.01
CA LEU A 215 1.09 -10.49 -6.35
C LEU A 215 1.78 -10.06 -7.64
N PRO A 216 1.08 -9.72 -8.75
CA PRO A 216 1.74 -9.26 -9.97
C PRO A 216 2.62 -8.03 -9.71
N LEU A 217 2.11 -7.05 -8.94
CA LEU A 217 2.83 -5.84 -8.58
C LEU A 217 4.09 -6.17 -7.77
N VAL A 218 3.95 -6.94 -6.68
CA VAL A 218 5.08 -7.28 -5.79
C VAL A 218 6.15 -8.07 -6.55
N TYR A 219 5.73 -9.01 -7.38
CA TYR A 219 6.63 -9.84 -8.18
C TYR A 219 7.41 -9.01 -9.20
N VAL A 220 6.72 -8.17 -9.99
CA VAL A 220 7.34 -7.36 -11.04
C VAL A 220 8.30 -6.33 -10.44
N VAL A 221 7.93 -5.67 -9.34
CA VAL A 221 8.82 -4.73 -8.65
C VAL A 221 10.11 -5.41 -8.18
N LYS A 222 10.01 -6.60 -7.58
CA LYS A 222 11.18 -7.39 -7.17
C LYS A 222 12.03 -7.83 -8.35
N TRP A 223 11.40 -8.36 -9.41
CA TRP A 223 12.10 -8.89 -10.57
C TRP A 223 12.82 -7.80 -11.37
N LYS A 224 12.16 -6.66 -11.57
CA LYS A 224 12.73 -5.51 -12.29
C LYS A 224 13.62 -4.64 -11.42
N GLU A 225 13.62 -4.89 -10.11
CA GLU A 225 14.30 -4.07 -9.11
C GLU A 225 13.98 -2.57 -9.27
N ASN A 226 12.69 -2.27 -9.47
CA ASN A 226 12.22 -0.92 -9.77
C ASN A 226 10.89 -0.61 -9.07
N VAL A 227 10.96 0.16 -7.98
CA VAL A 227 9.81 0.57 -7.15
C VAL A 227 8.87 1.54 -7.88
N LEU A 228 9.37 2.27 -8.89
CA LEU A 228 8.54 3.22 -9.63
C LEU A 228 7.45 2.53 -10.46
N ILE A 229 7.67 1.28 -10.90
CA ILE A 229 6.60 0.46 -11.50
C ILE A 229 5.47 0.25 -10.48
N GLY A 230 5.83 -0.08 -9.24
CA GLY A 230 4.89 -0.27 -8.14
C GLY A 230 4.12 1.01 -7.84
N ILE A 231 4.82 2.14 -7.72
CA ILE A 231 4.21 3.46 -7.46
C ILE A 231 3.14 3.77 -8.51
N ILE A 232 3.49 3.72 -9.79
CA ILE A 232 2.56 4.07 -10.87
C ILE A 232 1.37 3.10 -10.89
N ALA A 233 1.62 1.79 -10.83
CA ALA A 233 0.56 0.79 -10.88
C ALA A 233 -0.37 0.86 -9.66
N HIS A 234 0.16 1.07 -8.46
CA HIS A 234 -0.62 1.20 -7.23
C HIS A 234 -1.49 2.46 -7.26
N CYS A 235 -0.93 3.60 -7.71
CA CYS A 235 -1.70 4.83 -7.89
C CYS A 235 -2.83 4.65 -8.93
N LEU A 236 -2.56 3.97 -10.04
CA LEU A 236 -3.58 3.67 -11.06
C LEU A 236 -4.70 2.78 -10.50
N LEU A 237 -4.36 1.72 -9.77
CA LEU A 237 -5.34 0.83 -9.14
C LEU A 237 -6.22 1.61 -8.16
N ASN A 238 -5.65 2.42 -7.28
CA ASN A 238 -6.43 3.20 -6.31
C ASN A 238 -7.26 4.31 -6.97
N SER A 239 -6.83 4.82 -8.12
CA SER A 239 -7.56 5.87 -8.85
C SER A 239 -8.91 5.39 -9.41
N LEU A 240 -9.10 4.07 -9.62
CA LEU A 240 -10.34 3.51 -10.18
C LEU A 240 -11.57 3.85 -9.34
N ASP A 241 -11.48 3.69 -8.02
CA ASP A 241 -12.59 3.97 -7.10
C ASP A 241 -12.95 5.48 -7.08
N PHE A 242 -11.96 6.35 -7.29
CA PHE A 242 -12.16 7.80 -7.37
C PHE A 242 -12.77 8.24 -8.70
N ILE A 243 -12.41 7.61 -9.81
CA ILE A 243 -13.03 7.88 -11.13
C ILE A 243 -14.54 7.63 -11.06
N ILE A 244 -14.95 6.51 -10.44
CA ILE A 244 -16.37 6.19 -10.24
C ILE A 244 -17.07 7.28 -9.42
N GLY A 245 -16.46 7.76 -8.34
CA GLY A 245 -17.08 8.79 -7.52
C GLY A 245 -17.07 10.19 -8.14
N PHE A 246 -16.06 10.56 -8.93
CA PHE A 246 -16.13 11.78 -9.73
C PHE A 246 -17.27 11.73 -10.75
N ALA A 247 -17.47 10.58 -11.41
CA ALA A 247 -18.60 10.37 -12.31
C ALA A 247 -19.95 10.47 -11.56
N PHE A 248 -20.04 9.93 -10.35
CA PHE A 248 -21.23 10.09 -9.49
C PHE A 248 -21.49 11.56 -9.15
N ILE A 249 -20.47 12.31 -8.73
CA ILE A 249 -20.57 13.74 -8.38
C ILE A 249 -20.97 14.59 -9.60
N ALA A 250 -20.47 14.26 -10.79
CA ALA A 250 -20.82 14.97 -12.02
C ALA A 250 -22.33 14.86 -12.33
N ASN A 251 -22.96 13.74 -11.96
CA ASN A 251 -24.38 13.46 -12.15
C ASN A 251 -25.24 13.74 -10.90
N TYR A 252 -24.66 14.35 -9.87
CA TYR A 252 -25.28 14.55 -8.54
C TYR A 252 -26.28 15.70 -8.51
#